data_AF-A0A143QG16-F1
#
_entry.id   AF-A0A143QG16-F1
#
_cell.length_a   1.000
_cell.length_b   1.000
_cell.length_c   1.000
_cell.angle_alpha   90.00
_cell.angle_beta   90.00
_cell.angle_gamma   90.00
#
_symmetry.space_group_name_H-M   'P 1'
#
loop_
_entity.id
_entity.type
_entity.pdbx_description
1 polymer ?
#
loop_
_entity_poly.entity_id
_entity_poly.type
_entity_poly.pdbx_seq_one_letter_code
_entity_poly.pdbx_strand_id
1 'polypeptide(L)' 'MIYLLALIGLVAVIVLLWKAFGPSTQPEPPRTVGPDDDPEFLWKINRDARRGGKDGTDAGTEVGE' A
#
# COMPACT_ATOMS: atom_id res chain seq x y z
N MET A 1 -50.25 10.07 -15.79
CA MET A 1 -49.13 9.90 -16.73
C MET A 1 -47.84 10.54 -16.22
N ILE A 2 -47.85 11.81 -15.80
CA ILE A 2 -46.65 12.47 -15.27
C ILE A 2 -45.98 11.74 -14.10
N TYR A 3 -46.78 11.09 -13.24
CA TYR A 3 -46.28 10.29 -12.12
C TYR A 3 -45.39 9.11 -12.54
N LEU A 4 -45.70 8.46 -13.67
CA LEU A 4 -44.88 7.38 -14.23
C LEU A 4 -43.53 7.92 -14.70
N LEU A 5 -43.54 9.06 -15.40
CA LEU A 5 -42.30 9.71 -15.86
C LEU A 5 -41.45 10.19 -14.68
N ALA A 6 -42.09 10.77 -13.66
CA ALA A 6 -41.40 11.21 -12.43
C ALA A 6 -40.77 10.03 -11.68
N LEU A 7 -41.47 8.89 -11.58
CA LEU A 7 -40.93 7.69 -10.95
C LEU A 7 -39.71 7.14 -11.70
N ILE A 8 -39.79 7.07 -13.02
CA ILE A 8 -38.67 6.62 -13.88
C ILE A 8 -37.49 7.57 -13.73
N GLY A 9 -37.74 8.88 -13.76
CA GLY A 9 -36.70 9.90 -13.56
C GLY A 9 -36.03 9.79 -12.19
N LEU A 10 -36.82 9.60 -11.13
CA LEU A 10 -36.30 9.42 -9.77
C LEU A 10 -35.40 8.17 -9.67
N VAL A 11 -35.85 7.04 -10.21
CA VAL A 11 -35.06 5.80 -10.24
C VAL A 11 -33.75 6.00 -11.03
N ALA A 12 -33.82 6.67 -12.18
CA ALA A 12 -32.64 6.95 -12.98
C ALA A 12 -31.61 7.79 -12.21
N VAL A 13 -32.04 8.84 -11.50
CA VAL A 13 -31.15 9.66 -10.67
C VAL A 13 -30.51 8.83 -9.55
N ILE A 14 -31.28 7.99 -8.86
CA ILE A 14 -30.75 7.10 -7.80
C ILE A 14 -29.69 6.16 -8.37
N VAL A 15 -29.95 5.56 -9.54
CA VAL A 15 -29.00 4.67 -10.22
C VAL A 15 -27.74 5.42 -10.64
N LEU A 16 -27.86 6.64 -11.16
CA LEU A 16 -26.70 7.46 -11.54
C LEU A 16 -25.86 7.86 -10.32
N LEU A 17 -26.49 8.23 -9.22
CA LEU A 17 -25.80 8.52 -7.96
C LEU A 17 -25.07 7.29 -7.42
N TRP A 18 -25.70 6.12 -7.46
CA TRP A 18 -25.05 4.87 -7.07
C TRP A 18 -23.92 4.47 -8.02
N LYS A 19 -24.05 4.75 -9.32
CA LYS A 19 -22.99 4.43 -10.29
C LYS A 19 -21.77 5.36 -10.16
N ALA A 20 -21.99 6.62 -9.80
CA ALA A 20 -20.93 7.61 -9.65
C ALA A 20 -20.25 7.57 -8.27
N PHE A 21 -21.02 7.33 -7.21
CA PHE A 21 -20.54 7.39 -5.81
C PHE A 21 -20.65 6.06 -5.06
N GLY A 22 -21.14 5.01 -5.72
CA GLY A 22 -21.22 3.69 -5.10
C GLY A 22 -19.84 3.13 -4.76
N PRO A 23 -19.78 2.13 -3.86
CA PRO A 23 -18.54 1.49 -3.51
C PRO A 23 -17.82 1.03 -4.77
N SER A 24 -16.62 1.57 -5.01
CA SER A 24 -15.77 1.08 -6.09
C SER A 24 -15.40 -0.36 -5.73
N THR A 25 -16.01 -1.33 -6.40
CA THR A 25 -15.64 -2.74 -6.28
C THR A 25 -14.40 -3.06 -7.11
N GLN A 26 -13.74 -2.04 -7.67
CA GLN A 26 -12.54 -2.23 -8.45
C GLN A 26 -11.44 -2.63 -7.47
N PRO A 27 -10.87 -3.85 -7.59
CA PRO A 27 -9.73 -4.23 -6.76
C PRO A 27 -8.64 -3.18 -6.94
N GLU A 28 -8.08 -2.72 -5.83
CA GLU A 28 -6.95 -1.79 -5.85
C GLU A 28 -5.88 -2.39 -6.76
N PRO A 29 -5.34 -1.64 -7.74
CA PRO A 29 -4.32 -2.16 -8.63
C PRO A 29 -3.19 -2.75 -7.79
N PRO A 30 -2.63 -3.91 -8.16
CA PRO A 30 -1.54 -4.51 -7.42
C PRO A 30 -0.44 -3.48 -7.26
N ARG A 31 -0.25 -3.03 -6.01
CA ARG A 31 0.81 -2.08 -5.68
C ARG A 31 2.13 -2.71 -6.09
N THR A 32 2.82 -2.08 -7.03
CA THR A 32 4.19 -2.42 -7.36
C THR A 32 5.04 -2.02 -6.16
N VAL A 33 5.20 -2.94 -5.23
CA VAL A 33 6.13 -2.80 -4.11
C VAL A 33 7.52 -2.76 -4.73
N GLY A 34 8.26 -1.67 -4.50
CA GLY A 34 9.64 -1.58 -4.95
C GLY A 34 10.47 -2.69 -4.28
N PRO A 35 11.60 -3.12 -4.89
CA PRO A 35 12.47 -4.14 -4.29
C PRO A 35 12.90 -3.81 -2.86
N ASP A 36 12.99 -2.52 -2.51
CA ASP A 36 13.41 -2.03 -1.20
C ASP A 36 12.26 -1.99 -0.16
N ASP A 37 11.01 -2.06 -0.61
CA ASP A 37 9.81 -2.03 0.25
C ASP A 37 9.27 -3.44 0.53
N ASP A 38 9.99 -4.47 0.08
CA ASP A 38 9.62 -5.84 0.39
C ASP A 38 9.92 -6.15 1.89
N PRO A 39 9.05 -6.95 2.54
CA PRO A 39 9.20 -7.22 3.97
C PRO A 39 10.49 -7.99 4.31
N GLU A 40 11.05 -8.73 3.35
CA GLU A 40 12.27 -9.52 3.53
C GLU A 40 13.53 -8.64 3.56
N PHE A 41 13.57 -7.58 2.76
CA PHE A 41 14.64 -6.59 2.69
C PHE A 41 14.69 -5.77 3.97
N LEU A 42 13.53 -5.27 4.43
CA LEU A 42 13.42 -4.58 5.71
C LEU A 42 13.82 -5.50 6.88
N TRP A 43 13.47 -6.79 6.81
CA TRP A 43 13.89 -7.77 7.81
C TRP A 43 15.41 -7.97 7.82
N LYS A 44 16.05 -8.07 6.65
CA LYS A 44 17.51 -8.18 6.51
C LYS A 44 18.21 -6.96 7.09
N ILE A 45 17.81 -5.74 6.72
CA ILE A 45 18.38 -4.50 7.28
C ILE A 45 18.22 -4.46 8.80
N ASN A 46 17.04 -4.79 9.32
CA ASN A 46 16.79 -4.77 10.76
C ASN A 46 17.65 -5.82 11.49
N ARG A 47 17.82 -7.01 10.89
CA ARG A 47 18.66 -8.08 11.43
C ARG A 47 20.14 -7.67 11.44
N ASP A 48 20.62 -7.06 10.37
CA ASP A 48 22.00 -6.63 10.24
C ASP A 48 22.28 -5.42 11.15
N ALA A 49 21.34 -4.50 11.32
CA ALA A 49 21.42 -3.41 12.29
C ALA A 49 21.50 -3.91 13.75
N ARG A 50 20.78 -4.99 14.08
CA ARG A 50 20.86 -5.63 15.40
C ARG A 50 22.17 -6.40 15.62
N ARG A 51 22.76 -6.97 14.57
CA ARG A 51 24.01 -7.76 14.64
C ARG A 51 25.25 -6.86 14.58
N GLY A 52 25.26 -5.85 13.71
CA GLY A 52 26.35 -4.89 13.53
C GLY A 52 26.59 -3.96 14.71
N GLY A 53 25.66 -3.87 15.67
CA GLY A 53 25.90 -3.23 16.96
C GLY A 53 26.88 -4.00 17.88
N LYS A 54 27.32 -5.21 17.50
CA LYS A 54 28.34 -5.98 18.22
C LYS A 54 29.67 -6.16 17.47
N ASP A 55 29.71 -6.00 16.15
CA ASP A 55 30.90 -6.35 15.34
C ASP A 55 31.68 -5.13 14.82
N GLY A 56 31.41 -3.93 15.34
CA GLY A 56 32.06 -2.68 14.92
C GLY A 56 33.27 -2.24 15.76
N THR A 57 33.73 -3.03 16.74
CA THR A 57 34.82 -2.61 17.66
C THR A 57 36.17 -3.28 17.37
N ASP A 58 36.25 -4.36 16.58
CA ASP A 58 37.46 -5.19 16.56
C ASP A 58 38.30 -5.13 15.26
N ALA A 59 37.88 -4.36 14.24
CA ALA A 59 38.56 -4.33 12.94
C ALA A 59 39.50 -3.11 12.74
N GLY A 60 40.07 -2.54 13.82
CA GLY A 60 40.79 -1.26 13.76
C GLY A 60 42.16 -1.15 14.45
N THR A 61 42.70 -2.18 15.13
CA THR A 61 43.89 -2.00 15.99
C THR A 61 45.13 -2.83 15.64
N GLU A 62 45.13 -3.65 14.59
CA GLU A 62 46.32 -4.43 14.24
C GLU A 62 47.03 -3.88 13.00
N VAL A 63 47.55 -2.65 13.12
CA VAL A 63 48.65 -2.15 12.28
C VAL A 63 49.72 -1.54 13.20
N GLY A 64 50.82 -2.27 13.39
CA GLY A 64 52.09 -1.73 13.86
C GLY A 64 52.56 -2.24 15.23
N GLU A 65 53.38 -3.31 15.23
CA GLU A 65 54.84 -3.27 15.50
C GLU A 65 55.47 -4.64 15.24
#